data_AF-A0A4P5PB73-F1
#
_entry.id   AF-A0A4P5PB73-F1
#
_cell.length_a   1.000
_cell.length_b   1.000
_cell.length_c   1.000
_cell.angle_alpha   90.00
_cell.angle_beta   90.00
_cell.angle_gamma   90.00
#
_symmetry.space_group_name_H-M   'P 1'
#
loop_
_entity.id
_entity.type
_entity.pdbx_description
1 polymer ?
#
loop_
_entity_poly.entity_id
_entity_poly.type
_entity_poly.pdbx_seq_one_letter_code
_entity_poly.pdbx_strand_id
1 'polypeptide(L)'
;MRKIGIGISLLLCLAIAAFGIYYRQIRFVRPSPLVKQDGIAYQNTPTVFIHGYQGNSFSFGPLLRSLENEGVAKKEMVITVEADGHLQVDGTLDHRKENPTIMVLFSQDVPDEIQQSQWVNRVMSYLYDQGIRQVNLVSHSMGGVSSLRYLLEDAGKNQPMVKKLVTIAAPFNDLEIAEDTEEIFAYELHEAGPSGETPIYQYFDQAMEKLPAHLEVLNVAGDLKDGTESDGSVSTHSAFSLRFLLESHTDKYQELLVNGRAGGHSRITRSQQLKKALIHFLWK
;
A
#
# COMPACT_ATOMS: atom_id res chain seq x y z
N MET A 1 -27.49 -26.66 -32.88
CA MET A 1 -27.02 -25.25 -32.82
C MET A 1 -27.77 -24.40 -31.79
N ARG A 2 -29.11 -24.32 -31.80
CA ARG A 2 -29.89 -23.45 -30.88
C ARG A 2 -29.73 -23.74 -29.37
N LYS A 3 -29.67 -25.02 -28.95
CA LYS A 3 -29.44 -25.40 -27.54
C LYS A 3 -28.01 -25.09 -27.04
N ILE A 4 -27.03 -25.15 -27.94
CA ILE A 4 -25.62 -24.83 -27.63
C ILE A 4 -25.46 -23.31 -27.43
N GLY A 5 -26.13 -22.48 -28.25
CA GLY A 5 -26.12 -21.03 -28.10
C GLY A 5 -26.78 -20.53 -26.80
N ILE A 6 -27.83 -21.20 -26.32
CA ILE A 6 -28.48 -20.89 -25.03
C ILE A 6 -27.55 -21.23 -23.86
N GLY A 7 -26.85 -22.38 -23.91
CA GLY A 7 -25.88 -22.79 -22.89
C GLY A 7 -24.69 -21.83 -22.78
N ILE A 8 -24.13 -21.39 -23.91
CA ILE A 8 -23.03 -20.41 -23.95
C ILE A 8 -23.50 -19.06 -23.39
N SER A 9 -24.71 -18.61 -23.74
CA SER A 9 -25.26 -17.34 -23.24
C SER A 9 -25.47 -17.38 -21.72
N LEU A 10 -25.97 -18.49 -21.18
CA LEU A 10 -26.16 -18.66 -19.74
C LEU A 10 -24.82 -18.63 -18.98
N LEU A 11 -23.79 -19.33 -19.49
CA LEU A 11 -22.46 -19.33 -18.90
C LEU A 11 -21.83 -17.92 -18.90
N LEU A 12 -22.00 -17.17 -19.98
CA LEU A 12 -21.52 -15.79 -20.07
C LEU A 12 -22.22 -14.89 -19.04
N CYS A 13 -23.55 -15.01 -18.90
CA CYS A 13 -24.30 -14.25 -17.89
C CYS A 13 -23.85 -14.58 -16.46
N LEU A 14 -23.60 -15.85 -16.15
CA LEU A 14 -23.08 -16.27 -14.85
C LEU A 14 -21.67 -15.72 -14.58
N ALA A 15 -20.80 -15.71 -15.60
CA ALA A 15 -19.46 -15.14 -15.49
C ALA A 15 -19.51 -13.63 -15.23
N ILE A 16 -20.38 -12.89 -15.93
CA ILE A 16 -20.57 -11.44 -15.73
C ILE A 16 -21.12 -11.17 -14.33
N ALA A 17 -22.12 -11.94 -13.88
CA ALA A 17 -22.68 -11.80 -12.53
C ALA A 17 -21.63 -12.08 -11.44
N ALA A 18 -20.85 -13.16 -11.60
CA ALA A 18 -19.78 -13.51 -10.68
C ALA A 18 -18.70 -12.43 -10.63
N PHE A 19 -18.30 -11.89 -11.79
CA PHE A 19 -17.36 -10.78 -11.87
C PHE A 19 -17.90 -9.53 -11.20
N GLY A 20 -19.17 -9.17 -11.42
CA GLY A 20 -19.81 -8.01 -10.79
C GLY A 20 -19.86 -8.13 -9.26
N ILE A 21 -20.17 -9.32 -8.73
CA ILE A 21 -20.16 -9.61 -7.29
C ILE A 21 -18.72 -9.48 -6.74
N TYR A 22 -17.75 -10.07 -7.43
CA TYR A 22 -16.34 -10.00 -7.02
C TYR A 22 -15.83 -8.55 -7.02
N TYR A 23 -16.10 -7.80 -8.09
CA TYR A 23 -15.74 -6.39 -8.23
C TYR A 23 -16.33 -5.56 -7.10
N ARG A 24 -17.62 -5.76 -6.78
CA ARG A 24 -18.26 -5.07 -5.66
C ARG A 24 -17.58 -5.37 -4.32
N GLN A 25 -17.18 -6.62 -4.08
CA GLN A 25 -16.49 -7.03 -2.84
C GLN A 25 -15.11 -6.41 -2.69
N ILE A 26 -14.36 -6.21 -3.78
CA ILE A 26 -13.05 -5.57 -3.73
C ILE A 26 -13.16 -4.03 -3.67
N ARG A 27 -14.15 -3.43 -4.33
CA ARG A 27 -14.31 -1.96 -4.45
C ARG A 27 -14.98 -1.28 -3.25
N PHE A 28 -15.94 -1.95 -2.62
CA PHE A 28 -16.80 -1.35 -1.57
C PHE A 28 -16.69 -2.11 -0.25
N VAL A 29 -17.18 -1.48 0.82
CA VAL A 29 -17.32 -2.09 2.15
C VAL A 29 -18.39 -3.18 2.13
N ARG A 30 -18.17 -4.25 2.91
CA ARG A 30 -19.11 -5.37 3.05
C ARG A 30 -19.78 -5.32 4.42
N PRO A 31 -21.10 -5.57 4.52
CA PRO A 31 -21.81 -5.57 5.80
C PRO A 31 -21.62 -6.88 6.60
N SER A 32 -20.50 -7.58 6.44
CA SER A 32 -20.27 -8.88 7.09
C SER A 32 -19.60 -8.70 8.45
N PRO A 33 -20.02 -9.44 9.50
CA PRO A 33 -19.24 -9.53 10.74
C PRO A 33 -17.92 -10.27 10.48
N LEU A 34 -16.88 -9.90 11.23
CA LEU A 34 -15.59 -10.59 11.21
C LEU A 34 -15.59 -11.74 12.22
N VAL A 35 -15.18 -12.94 11.79
CA VAL A 35 -14.97 -14.07 12.70
C VAL A 35 -13.52 -14.04 13.19
N LYS A 36 -13.32 -13.62 14.44
CA LYS A 36 -11.99 -13.48 15.04
C LYS A 36 -11.26 -14.83 15.13
N GLN A 37 -9.94 -14.77 14.95
CA GLN A 37 -9.01 -15.89 14.95
C GLN A 37 -8.08 -15.82 16.15
N ASP A 38 -7.66 -16.98 16.63
CA ASP A 38 -6.63 -17.07 17.67
C ASP A 38 -5.27 -16.59 17.16
N GLY A 39 -4.49 -15.94 18.04
CA GLY A 39 -3.16 -15.44 17.72
C GLY A 39 -3.14 -14.21 16.81
N ILE A 40 -4.27 -13.51 16.65
CA ILE A 40 -4.36 -12.18 16.05
C ILE A 40 -4.65 -11.14 17.14
N ALA A 41 -3.83 -10.10 17.23
CA ALA A 41 -4.06 -8.95 18.08
C ALA A 41 -5.07 -8.01 17.42
N TYR A 42 -6.28 -7.96 17.98
CA TYR A 42 -7.36 -7.10 17.48
C TYR A 42 -7.37 -5.73 18.16
N GLN A 43 -7.27 -4.67 17.36
CA GLN A 43 -7.19 -3.28 17.81
C GLN A 43 -8.12 -2.36 17.01
N ASN A 44 -8.30 -1.14 17.52
CA ASN A 44 -9.06 -0.08 16.86
C ASN A 44 -8.21 0.80 15.94
N THR A 45 -6.88 0.70 16.00
CA THR A 45 -5.98 1.46 15.13
C THR A 45 -6.14 1.00 13.69
N PRO A 46 -6.69 1.85 12.79
CA PRO A 46 -6.92 1.45 11.42
C PRO A 46 -5.61 1.37 10.64
N THR A 47 -5.60 0.53 9.61
CA THR A 47 -4.52 0.42 8.63
C THR A 47 -4.99 1.00 7.30
N VAL A 48 -4.33 2.05 6.84
CA VAL A 48 -4.66 2.76 5.59
C VAL A 48 -3.81 2.19 4.45
N PHE A 49 -4.47 1.81 3.36
CA PHE A 49 -3.86 1.20 2.18
C PHE A 49 -3.85 2.19 1.01
N ILE A 50 -2.66 2.51 0.49
CA ILE A 50 -2.43 3.54 -0.53
C ILE A 50 -1.76 2.92 -1.76
N HIS A 51 -2.46 2.90 -2.89
CA HIS A 51 -1.91 2.35 -4.14
C HIS A 51 -0.93 3.32 -4.83
N GLY A 52 -0.15 2.80 -5.77
CA GLY A 52 0.75 3.59 -6.62
C GLY A 52 0.05 4.19 -7.82
N TYR A 53 0.86 4.64 -8.80
CA TYR A 53 0.38 5.19 -10.06
C TYR A 53 -0.57 4.23 -10.80
N GLN A 54 -1.62 4.77 -11.43
CA GLN A 54 -2.69 4.02 -12.11
C GLN A 54 -3.38 2.94 -11.26
N GLY A 55 -3.15 2.94 -9.94
CA GLY A 55 -3.75 1.96 -9.05
C GLY A 55 -5.25 2.19 -8.88
N ASN A 56 -5.94 1.14 -8.45
CA ASN A 56 -7.38 1.16 -8.25
C ASN A 56 -7.79 0.06 -7.26
N SER A 57 -9.09 -0.28 -7.20
CA SER A 57 -9.60 -1.32 -6.30
C SER A 57 -8.96 -2.69 -6.49
N PHE A 58 -8.33 -2.99 -7.63
CA PHE A 58 -7.60 -4.23 -7.86
C PHE A 58 -6.19 -4.26 -7.25
N SER A 59 -5.64 -3.11 -6.84
CA SER A 59 -4.31 -3.02 -6.23
C SER A 59 -4.28 -3.66 -4.85
N PHE A 60 -5.21 -3.29 -3.96
CA PHE A 60 -5.32 -3.84 -2.61
C PHE A 60 -6.64 -4.55 -2.30
N GLY A 61 -7.70 -4.32 -3.06
CA GLY A 61 -9.00 -4.93 -2.78
C GLY A 61 -8.98 -6.46 -2.68
N PRO A 62 -8.24 -7.20 -3.53
CA PRO A 62 -8.06 -8.66 -3.37
C PRO A 62 -7.38 -9.05 -2.04
N LEU A 63 -6.33 -8.32 -1.63
CA LEU A 63 -5.63 -8.55 -0.36
C LEU A 63 -6.55 -8.29 0.83
N LEU A 64 -7.23 -7.13 0.84
CA LEU A 64 -8.16 -6.75 1.92
C LEU A 64 -9.32 -7.74 2.03
N ARG A 65 -9.86 -8.19 0.90
CA ARG A 65 -10.88 -9.24 0.87
C ARG A 65 -10.35 -10.56 1.44
N SER A 66 -9.10 -10.93 1.15
CA SER A 66 -8.46 -12.13 1.71
C SER A 66 -8.33 -12.01 3.24
N LEU A 67 -7.83 -10.88 3.74
CA LEU A 67 -7.68 -10.62 5.17
C LEU A 67 -9.02 -10.69 5.91
N GLU A 68 -10.08 -10.14 5.33
CA GLU A 68 -11.43 -10.19 5.90
C GLU A 68 -12.01 -11.60 5.90
N ASN A 69 -11.86 -12.35 4.81
CA ASN A 69 -12.34 -13.73 4.75
C ASN A 69 -11.57 -14.67 5.68
N GLU A 70 -10.30 -14.36 5.97
CA GLU A 70 -9.45 -15.08 6.92
C GLU A 70 -9.64 -14.59 8.37
N GLY A 71 -10.53 -13.63 8.61
CA GLY A 71 -10.83 -13.14 9.95
C GLY A 71 -9.75 -12.25 10.56
N VAL A 72 -8.76 -11.79 9.80
CA VAL A 72 -7.60 -11.05 10.33
C VAL A 72 -7.89 -9.57 10.53
N ALA A 73 -8.56 -8.95 9.56
CA ALA A 73 -8.82 -7.53 9.50
C ALA A 73 -10.06 -7.24 8.66
N LYS A 74 -10.79 -6.17 8.96
CA LYS A 74 -12.05 -5.85 8.29
C LYS A 74 -11.94 -4.59 7.44
N LYS A 75 -12.40 -4.61 6.20
CA LYS A 75 -12.47 -3.39 5.38
C LYS A 75 -13.72 -2.61 5.77
N GLU A 76 -13.54 -1.59 6.58
CA GLU A 76 -14.63 -0.78 7.15
C GLU A 76 -14.86 0.52 6.41
N MET A 77 -13.87 0.99 5.64
CA MET A 77 -13.95 2.24 4.91
C MET A 77 -13.21 2.18 3.57
N VAL A 78 -13.77 2.85 2.57
CA VAL A 78 -13.09 3.17 1.30
C VAL A 78 -13.21 4.67 1.08
N ILE A 79 -12.08 5.34 0.92
CA ILE A 79 -12.02 6.78 0.66
C ILE A 79 -11.53 6.98 -0.78
N THR A 80 -12.34 7.62 -1.61
CA THR A 80 -11.94 8.03 -2.96
C THR A 80 -11.62 9.52 -2.91
N VAL A 81 -10.39 9.90 -3.25
CA VAL A 81 -9.99 11.30 -3.41
C VAL A 81 -10.26 11.68 -4.86
N GLU A 82 -11.08 12.70 -5.04
CA GLU A 82 -11.38 13.28 -6.35
C GLU A 82 -10.23 14.17 -6.84
N ALA A 83 -10.23 14.49 -8.13
CA ALA A 83 -9.19 15.32 -8.75
C ALA A 83 -9.02 16.70 -8.10
N ASP A 84 -10.09 17.26 -7.51
CA ASP A 84 -10.08 18.52 -6.76
C ASP A 84 -9.74 18.36 -5.26
N GLY A 85 -9.43 17.13 -4.82
CA GLY A 85 -9.16 16.78 -3.43
C GLY A 85 -10.40 16.55 -2.56
N HIS A 86 -11.61 16.57 -3.14
CA HIS A 86 -12.83 16.18 -2.43
C HIS A 86 -12.79 14.69 -2.05
N LEU A 87 -13.28 14.34 -0.86
CA LEU A 87 -13.29 12.96 -0.37
C LEU A 87 -14.69 12.35 -0.51
N GLN A 88 -14.83 11.29 -1.31
CA GLN A 88 -16.00 10.40 -1.27
C GLN A 88 -15.73 9.22 -0.33
N VAL A 89 -16.57 9.04 0.68
CA VAL A 89 -16.38 8.03 1.71
C VAL A 89 -17.49 6.97 1.65
N ASP A 90 -17.11 5.71 1.49
CA ASP A 90 -17.97 4.54 1.63
C ASP A 90 -17.64 3.80 2.93
N GLY A 91 -18.64 3.62 3.80
CA GLY A 91 -18.48 2.97 5.10
C GLY A 91 -18.14 3.93 6.25
N THR A 92 -17.91 3.35 7.43
CA THR A 92 -17.58 4.06 8.67
C THR A 92 -16.78 3.14 9.58
N LEU A 93 -15.92 3.70 10.42
CA LEU A 93 -15.18 2.95 11.42
C LEU A 93 -16.10 2.62 12.59
N ASP A 94 -16.33 1.34 12.86
CA ASP A 94 -17.35 0.91 13.83
C ASP A 94 -16.79 0.65 15.24
N HIS A 95 -15.47 0.82 15.41
CA HIS A 95 -14.73 0.70 16.67
C HIS A 95 -14.90 -0.65 17.40
N ARG A 96 -15.27 -1.74 16.70
CA ARG A 96 -15.44 -3.08 17.28
C ARG A 96 -14.15 -3.85 17.55
N LYS A 97 -12.99 -3.19 17.43
CA LYS A 97 -11.65 -3.81 17.50
C LYS A 97 -11.58 -4.99 16.54
N GLU A 98 -11.69 -4.73 15.25
CA GLU A 98 -11.66 -5.73 14.17
C GLU A 98 -10.48 -5.50 13.21
N ASN A 99 -9.44 -4.79 13.66
CA ASN A 99 -8.32 -4.35 12.83
C ASN A 99 -8.84 -3.61 11.58
N PRO A 100 -9.49 -2.45 11.75
CA PRO A 100 -10.14 -1.76 10.64
C PRO A 100 -9.12 -1.45 9.53
N THR A 101 -9.48 -1.72 8.29
CA THR A 101 -8.69 -1.34 7.12
C THR A 101 -9.45 -0.31 6.30
N ILE A 102 -8.70 0.67 5.81
CA ILE A 102 -9.18 1.78 5.01
C ILE A 102 -8.49 1.69 3.66
N MET A 103 -9.25 1.54 2.58
CA MET A 103 -8.69 1.54 1.23
C MET A 103 -8.80 2.95 0.65
N VAL A 104 -7.67 3.57 0.32
CA VAL A 104 -7.63 4.86 -0.37
C VAL A 104 -7.58 4.61 -1.87
N LEU A 105 -8.38 5.34 -2.62
CA LEU A 105 -8.43 5.35 -4.07
C LEU A 105 -8.28 6.77 -4.59
N PHE A 106 -7.64 6.93 -5.73
CA PHE A 106 -7.55 8.20 -6.44
C PHE A 106 -8.42 8.12 -7.71
N SER A 107 -9.30 9.10 -7.93
CA SER A 107 -10.30 9.01 -9.03
C SER A 107 -9.71 9.25 -10.42
N GLN A 108 -8.53 9.85 -10.48
CA GLN A 108 -7.72 10.01 -11.67
C GLN A 108 -6.29 9.56 -11.39
N ASP A 109 -5.53 9.34 -12.47
CA ASP A 109 -4.11 9.11 -12.38
C ASP A 109 -3.46 10.33 -11.71
N VAL A 110 -2.73 10.06 -10.64
CA VAL A 110 -2.02 11.11 -9.91
C VAL A 110 -0.73 11.40 -10.69
N PRO A 111 -0.48 12.66 -11.08
CA PRO A 111 0.61 12.95 -12.00
C PRO A 111 1.99 12.67 -11.40
N ASP A 112 2.14 12.80 -10.08
CA ASP A 112 3.40 12.61 -9.37
C ASP A 112 3.18 12.27 -7.88
N GLU A 113 4.28 11.96 -7.18
CA GLU A 113 4.30 11.59 -5.77
C GLU A 113 4.00 12.78 -4.84
N ILE A 114 4.29 14.02 -5.29
CA ILE A 114 4.03 15.24 -4.51
C ILE A 114 2.52 15.43 -4.37
N GLN A 115 1.80 15.45 -5.48
CA GLN A 115 0.35 15.60 -5.49
C GLN A 115 -0.32 14.44 -4.72
N GLN A 116 0.19 13.22 -4.88
CA GLN A 116 -0.31 12.08 -4.14
C GLN A 116 -0.06 12.23 -2.63
N SER A 117 1.08 12.76 -2.20
CA SER A 117 1.35 13.02 -0.77
C SER A 117 0.39 14.04 -0.16
N GLN A 118 -0.01 15.07 -0.91
CA GLN A 118 -1.02 16.04 -0.48
C GLN A 118 -2.41 15.39 -0.33
N TRP A 119 -2.74 14.45 -1.21
CA TRP A 119 -3.98 13.68 -1.08
C TRP A 119 -3.94 12.71 0.10
N VAL A 120 -2.79 12.10 0.39
CA VAL A 120 -2.59 11.32 1.62
C VAL A 120 -2.79 12.22 2.84
N ASN A 121 -2.18 13.41 2.87
CA ASN A 121 -2.38 14.40 3.93
C ASN A 121 -3.86 14.75 4.13
N ARG A 122 -4.60 14.96 3.04
CA ARG A 122 -6.05 15.25 3.07
C ARG A 122 -6.86 14.12 3.69
N VAL A 123 -6.56 12.87 3.31
CA VAL A 123 -7.18 11.67 3.89
C VAL A 123 -6.88 11.59 5.39
N MET A 124 -5.63 11.82 5.77
CA MET A 124 -5.23 11.76 7.18
C MET A 124 -5.91 12.85 8.01
N SER A 125 -6.06 14.07 7.47
CA SER A 125 -6.76 15.16 8.19
C SER A 125 -8.20 14.77 8.45
N TYR A 126 -8.87 14.21 7.43
CA TYR A 126 -10.23 13.70 7.57
C TYR A 126 -10.31 12.64 8.67
N LEU A 127 -9.39 11.67 8.70
CA LEU A 127 -9.37 10.65 9.76
C LEU A 127 -9.14 11.27 11.15
N TYR A 128 -8.28 12.29 11.25
CA TYR A 128 -8.07 13.02 12.50
C TYR A 128 -9.35 13.74 12.96
N ASP A 129 -10.07 14.38 12.05
CA ASP A 129 -11.35 15.03 12.33
C ASP A 129 -12.43 14.02 12.75
N GLN A 130 -12.38 12.78 12.23
CA GLN A 130 -13.21 11.66 12.70
C GLN A 130 -12.78 11.09 14.07
N GLY A 131 -11.81 11.70 14.75
CA GLY A 131 -11.36 11.28 16.08
C GLY A 131 -10.27 10.20 16.06
N ILE A 132 -9.76 9.80 14.89
CA ILE A 132 -8.64 8.86 14.80
C ILE A 132 -7.35 9.56 15.22
N ARG A 133 -6.59 8.91 16.10
CA ARG A 133 -5.35 9.47 16.65
C ARG A 133 -4.11 8.68 16.30
N GLN A 134 -4.28 7.44 15.86
CA GLN A 134 -3.20 6.57 15.44
C GLN A 134 -3.63 5.78 14.22
N VAL A 135 -2.70 5.54 13.30
CA VAL A 135 -2.91 4.69 12.12
C VAL A 135 -1.66 3.86 11.82
N ASN A 136 -1.83 2.81 11.03
CA ASN A 136 -0.75 2.18 10.28
C ASN A 136 -0.90 2.55 8.79
N LEU A 137 0.22 2.54 8.06
CA LEU A 137 0.26 2.76 6.62
C LEU A 137 0.76 1.51 5.90
N VAL A 138 0.09 1.16 4.80
CA VAL A 138 0.53 0.14 3.84
C VAL A 138 0.43 0.74 2.46
N SER A 139 1.53 0.73 1.72
CA SER A 139 1.64 1.52 0.50
C SER A 139 2.41 0.77 -0.57
N HIS A 140 2.00 0.94 -1.83
CA HIS A 140 2.59 0.25 -2.98
C HIS A 140 3.19 1.22 -3.99
N SER A 141 4.38 0.92 -4.51
CA SER A 141 5.03 1.70 -5.57
C SER A 141 5.10 3.19 -5.23
N MET A 142 4.68 4.09 -6.12
CA MET A 142 4.58 5.54 -5.86
C MET A 142 3.85 5.87 -4.54
N GLY A 143 2.86 5.06 -4.15
CA GLY A 143 2.15 5.24 -2.88
C GLY A 143 3.08 5.21 -1.66
N GLY A 144 4.17 4.44 -1.71
CA GLY A 144 5.17 4.36 -0.65
C GLY A 144 6.06 5.59 -0.58
N VAL A 145 6.49 6.08 -1.73
CA VAL A 145 7.21 7.35 -1.85
C VAL A 145 6.35 8.51 -1.32
N SER A 146 5.10 8.60 -1.77
CA SER A 146 4.13 9.61 -1.34
C SER A 146 3.81 9.53 0.15
N SER A 147 3.77 8.32 0.71
CA SER A 147 3.55 8.09 2.15
C SER A 147 4.74 8.57 2.97
N LEU A 148 5.96 8.31 2.53
CA LEU A 148 7.17 8.82 3.19
C LEU A 148 7.24 10.34 3.09
N ARG A 149 6.98 10.91 1.91
CA ARG A 149 6.89 12.37 1.73
C ARG A 149 5.87 13.01 2.69
N TYR A 150 4.66 12.45 2.78
CA TYR A 150 3.64 12.89 3.75
C TYR A 150 4.17 12.86 5.20
N LEU A 151 4.88 11.79 5.59
CA LEU A 151 5.44 11.68 6.94
C LEU A 151 6.46 12.79 7.25
N LEU A 152 7.25 13.20 6.25
CA LEU A 152 8.30 14.19 6.41
C LEU A 152 7.78 15.64 6.31
N GLU A 153 6.66 15.86 5.61
CA GLU A 153 6.12 17.21 5.37
C GLU A 153 4.98 17.59 6.32
N ASP A 154 4.08 16.65 6.64
CA ASP A 154 2.77 16.95 7.21
C ASP A 154 2.42 16.17 8.49
N ALA A 155 3.11 15.07 8.80
CA ALA A 155 2.83 14.33 10.03
C ALA A 155 2.99 15.21 11.28
N GLY A 156 2.09 15.02 12.25
CA GLY A 156 2.03 15.82 13.47
C GLY A 156 1.22 17.13 13.39
N LYS A 157 0.77 17.56 12.20
CA LYS A 157 -0.04 18.77 12.01
C LYS A 157 -1.55 18.46 11.94
N ASN A 158 -2.19 18.19 13.08
CA ASN A 158 -3.59 17.72 13.12
C ASN A 158 -3.79 16.43 12.30
N GLN A 159 -2.85 15.52 12.45
CA GLN A 159 -2.84 14.23 11.77
C GLN A 159 -2.80 13.09 12.78
N PRO A 160 -3.35 11.90 12.47
CA PRO A 160 -3.13 10.73 13.29
C PRO A 160 -1.64 10.37 13.25
N MET A 161 -1.10 9.96 14.40
CA MET A 161 0.27 9.46 14.46
C MET A 161 0.38 8.13 13.71
N VAL A 162 1.33 8.03 12.78
CA VAL A 162 1.62 6.78 12.09
C VAL A 162 2.54 5.94 12.97
N LYS A 163 2.10 4.71 13.31
CA LYS A 163 2.87 3.77 14.15
C LYS A 163 3.71 2.79 13.34
N LYS A 164 3.12 2.26 12.28
CA LYS A 164 3.76 1.28 11.41
C LYS A 164 3.64 1.73 9.97
N LEU A 165 4.74 1.70 9.23
CA LEU A 165 4.78 1.93 7.79
C LEU A 165 5.20 0.63 7.09
N VAL A 166 4.42 0.22 6.09
CA VAL A 166 4.76 -0.84 5.17
C VAL A 166 4.86 -0.26 3.77
N THR A 167 6.03 -0.38 3.16
CA THR A 167 6.31 0.04 1.78
C THR A 167 6.51 -1.20 0.94
N ILE A 168 5.83 -1.27 -0.21
CA ILE A 168 5.85 -2.44 -1.08
C ILE A 168 6.26 -1.98 -2.47
N ALA A 169 7.42 -2.43 -2.95
CA ALA A 169 7.97 -2.08 -4.25
C ALA A 169 8.07 -0.55 -4.49
N ALA A 170 8.40 0.21 -3.45
CA ALA A 170 8.47 1.67 -3.52
C ALA A 170 9.86 2.13 -4.00
N PRO A 171 9.97 2.94 -5.07
CA PRO A 171 11.25 3.37 -5.63
C PRO A 171 11.82 4.58 -4.89
N PHE A 172 12.65 4.36 -3.86
CA PHE A 172 13.19 5.46 -3.05
C PHE A 172 14.44 6.13 -3.64
N ASN A 173 15.07 5.53 -4.66
CA ASN A 173 16.27 6.05 -5.32
C ASN A 173 16.20 5.91 -6.85
N ASP A 174 15.02 6.14 -7.44
CA ASP A 174 14.83 6.18 -8.90
C ASP A 174 14.87 7.62 -9.42
N LEU A 175 15.11 7.77 -10.72
CA LEU A 175 15.10 9.06 -11.41
C LEU A 175 13.68 9.57 -11.65
N GLU A 176 12.80 8.67 -12.06
CA GLU A 176 11.42 8.95 -12.41
C GLU A 176 10.52 8.04 -11.60
N ILE A 177 9.60 8.63 -10.86
CA ILE A 177 8.63 7.92 -10.05
C ILE A 177 7.36 7.89 -10.89
N ALA A 178 6.81 6.69 -11.10
CA ALA A 178 5.59 6.45 -11.90
C ALA A 178 5.74 6.42 -13.43
N GLU A 179 6.97 6.39 -13.96
CA GLU A 179 7.19 6.10 -15.38
C GLU A 179 7.60 4.64 -15.59
N ASP A 180 6.94 3.96 -16.54
CA ASP A 180 7.39 2.67 -17.05
C ASP A 180 8.50 2.93 -18.09
N THR A 181 9.75 2.92 -17.65
CA THR A 181 10.92 3.10 -18.52
C THR A 181 11.33 1.78 -19.19
N GLU A 182 11.96 1.84 -20.37
CA GLU A 182 12.43 0.63 -21.08
C GLU A 182 13.53 -0.11 -20.30
N GLU A 183 14.36 0.65 -19.58
CA GLU A 183 15.40 0.14 -18.68
C GLU A 183 15.03 0.44 -17.24
N ILE A 184 15.19 -0.54 -16.36
CA ILE A 184 14.99 -0.35 -14.92
C ILE A 184 16.24 0.33 -14.37
N PHE A 185 16.10 1.60 -14.01
CA PHE A 185 17.18 2.36 -13.41
C PHE A 185 17.53 1.80 -12.03
N ALA A 186 18.83 1.75 -11.72
CA ALA A 186 19.31 1.38 -10.40
C ALA A 186 20.70 1.96 -10.13
N TYR A 187 20.84 2.73 -9.06
CA TYR A 187 22.14 2.82 -8.38
C TYR A 187 22.31 1.60 -7.49
N GLU A 188 23.35 0.80 -7.74
CA GLU A 188 23.65 -0.39 -6.93
C GLU A 188 23.82 -0.03 -5.45
N LEU A 189 23.27 -0.87 -4.58
CA LEU A 189 23.51 -0.78 -3.13
C LEU A 189 24.80 -1.50 -2.75
N HIS A 190 25.59 -0.84 -1.91
CA HIS A 190 26.76 -1.41 -1.26
C HIS A 190 26.63 -1.28 0.26
N GLU A 191 27.61 -1.78 1.02
CA GLU A 191 27.58 -1.73 2.49
C GLU A 191 27.49 -0.29 3.04
N ALA A 192 28.02 0.69 2.30
CA ALA A 192 28.04 2.09 2.72
C ALA A 192 26.81 2.91 2.26
N GLY A 193 25.92 2.33 1.46
CA GLY A 193 24.81 3.05 0.82
C GLY A 193 24.73 2.81 -0.68
N PRO A 194 23.82 3.51 -1.38
CA PRO A 194 23.77 3.46 -2.83
C PRO A 194 25.01 4.10 -3.47
N SER A 195 25.44 3.57 -4.62
CA SER A 195 26.58 4.08 -5.42
C SER A 195 26.35 5.50 -5.99
N GLY A 196 25.10 5.96 -5.98
CA GLY A 196 24.68 7.30 -6.33
C GLY A 196 23.30 7.61 -5.75
N GLU A 197 22.95 8.89 -5.72
CA GLU A 197 21.71 9.37 -5.13
C GLU A 197 20.93 10.16 -6.17
N THR A 198 19.66 9.80 -6.37
CA THR A 198 18.75 10.56 -7.22
C THR A 198 18.17 11.75 -6.46
N PRO A 199 17.56 12.74 -7.16
CA PRO A 199 17.00 13.92 -6.49
C PRO A 199 15.96 13.59 -5.41
N ILE A 200 15.14 12.54 -5.60
CA ILE A 200 14.17 12.13 -4.59
C ILE A 200 14.85 11.53 -3.35
N TYR A 201 15.91 10.75 -3.54
CA TYR A 201 16.68 10.20 -2.42
C TYR A 201 17.33 11.30 -1.59
N GLN A 202 17.98 12.26 -2.26
CA GLN A 202 18.59 13.43 -1.61
C GLN A 202 17.55 14.28 -0.87
N TYR A 203 16.35 14.43 -1.45
CA TYR A 203 15.25 15.11 -0.78
C TYR A 203 14.88 14.42 0.53
N PHE A 204 14.74 13.09 0.50
CA PHE A 204 14.40 12.33 1.69
C PHE A 204 15.49 12.39 2.75
N ASP A 205 16.76 12.20 2.38
CA ASP A 205 17.92 12.30 3.27
C ASP A 205 17.93 13.62 4.04
N GLN A 206 17.75 14.74 3.34
CA GLN A 206 17.71 16.07 3.95
C GLN A 206 16.50 16.32 4.87
N ALA A 207 15.46 15.51 4.75
CA ALA A 207 14.20 15.70 5.46
C ALA A 207 14.00 14.74 6.66
N MET A 208 14.83 13.70 6.82
CA MET A 208 14.63 12.62 7.79
C MET A 208 14.50 13.07 9.25
N GLU A 209 15.08 14.21 9.63
CA GLU A 209 14.91 14.83 10.96
C GLU A 209 13.43 15.12 11.32
N LYS A 210 12.54 15.19 10.34
CA LYS A 210 11.10 15.40 10.54
C LYS A 210 10.31 14.09 10.71
N LEU A 211 10.95 12.94 10.56
CA LEU A 211 10.28 11.65 10.65
C LEU A 211 9.64 11.46 12.05
N PRO A 212 8.39 10.95 12.13
CA PRO A 212 7.77 10.69 13.42
C PRO A 212 8.58 9.71 14.27
N ALA A 213 8.79 10.05 15.54
CA ALA A 213 9.45 9.17 16.49
C ALA A 213 8.68 7.84 16.68
N HIS A 214 9.42 6.77 16.95
CA HIS A 214 8.89 5.42 17.19
C HIS A 214 8.13 4.82 15.99
N LEU A 215 8.48 5.20 14.77
CA LEU A 215 7.99 4.56 13.56
C LEU A 215 8.64 3.18 13.40
N GLU A 216 7.83 2.13 13.28
CA GLU A 216 8.30 0.82 12.84
C GLU A 216 8.09 0.69 11.33
N VAL A 217 9.10 0.18 10.61
CA VAL A 217 9.05 0.04 9.14
C VAL A 217 9.25 -1.40 8.70
N LEU A 218 8.39 -1.86 7.79
CA LEU A 218 8.58 -3.06 6.98
C LEU A 218 8.71 -2.63 5.52
N ASN A 219 9.91 -2.74 4.97
CA ASN A 219 10.19 -2.43 3.59
C ASN A 219 10.20 -3.73 2.75
N VAL A 220 9.41 -3.78 1.69
CA VAL A 220 9.22 -4.96 0.87
C VAL A 220 9.64 -4.67 -0.56
N ALA A 221 10.51 -5.50 -1.12
CA ALA A 221 10.87 -5.45 -2.54
C ALA A 221 10.51 -6.78 -3.23
N GLY A 222 10.42 -6.74 -4.55
CA GLY A 222 10.21 -7.91 -5.39
C GLY A 222 11.42 -8.19 -6.28
N ASP A 223 11.68 -9.46 -6.54
CA ASP A 223 12.69 -9.90 -7.51
C ASP A 223 12.12 -11.03 -8.36
N LEU A 224 12.01 -10.82 -9.67
CA LEU A 224 11.49 -11.80 -10.63
C LEU A 224 12.40 -13.03 -10.78
N LYS A 225 13.64 -12.96 -10.31
CA LYS A 225 14.70 -13.98 -10.45
C LYS A 225 15.04 -14.29 -11.90
N ASP A 226 15.03 -13.26 -12.74
CA ASP A 226 15.43 -13.29 -14.15
C ASP A 226 16.81 -12.66 -14.41
N GLY A 227 17.51 -12.25 -13.34
CA GLY A 227 18.84 -11.64 -13.39
C GLY A 227 18.84 -10.10 -13.36
N THR A 228 17.66 -9.47 -13.35
CA THR A 228 17.53 -7.99 -13.28
C THR A 228 17.57 -7.42 -11.87
N GLU A 229 17.49 -8.27 -10.83
CA GLU A 229 17.36 -7.85 -9.42
C GLU A 229 16.23 -6.83 -9.20
N SER A 230 15.11 -7.04 -9.89
CA SER A 230 13.97 -6.13 -9.91
C SER A 230 12.64 -6.89 -9.92
N ASP A 231 11.56 -6.18 -9.63
CA ASP A 231 10.21 -6.70 -9.78
C ASP A 231 9.64 -6.54 -11.21
N GLY A 232 10.47 -6.13 -12.17
CA GLY A 232 10.10 -5.79 -13.53
C GLY A 232 9.73 -4.32 -13.76
N SER A 233 9.69 -3.50 -12.70
CA SER A 233 9.52 -2.05 -12.79
C SER A 233 10.48 -1.30 -11.87
N VAL A 234 10.67 -1.78 -10.63
CA VAL A 234 11.50 -1.16 -9.60
C VAL A 234 12.63 -2.10 -9.21
N SER A 235 13.84 -1.56 -9.18
CA SER A 235 15.02 -2.28 -8.70
C SER A 235 14.95 -2.54 -7.19
N THR A 236 15.38 -3.72 -6.77
CA THR A 236 15.55 -4.03 -5.33
C THR A 236 16.54 -3.08 -4.67
N HIS A 237 17.53 -2.58 -5.42
CA HIS A 237 18.49 -1.57 -4.96
C HIS A 237 17.81 -0.24 -4.63
N SER A 238 16.90 0.22 -5.49
CA SER A 238 16.12 1.43 -5.23
C SER A 238 15.17 1.26 -4.05
N ALA A 239 14.47 0.14 -3.98
CA ALA A 239 13.54 -0.13 -2.89
C ALA A 239 14.22 -0.23 -1.52
N PHE A 240 15.33 -0.96 -1.42
CA PHE A 240 16.03 -1.14 -0.14
C PHE A 240 17.02 0.00 0.21
N SER A 241 17.20 0.98 -0.67
CA SER A 241 17.97 2.19 -0.35
C SER A 241 17.41 2.95 0.87
N LEU A 242 16.12 2.79 1.14
CA LEU A 242 15.43 3.35 2.32
C LEU A 242 16.10 2.98 3.64
N ARG A 243 16.76 1.82 3.73
CA ARG A 243 17.45 1.39 4.96
C ARG A 243 18.43 2.45 5.44
N PHE A 244 19.25 2.96 4.52
CA PHE A 244 20.31 3.93 4.82
C PHE A 244 19.75 5.29 5.28
N LEU A 245 18.53 5.63 4.85
CA LEU A 245 17.83 6.83 5.32
C LEU A 245 17.22 6.66 6.73
N LEU A 246 16.91 5.42 7.14
CA LEU A 246 16.15 5.14 8.36
C LEU A 246 16.99 4.62 9.54
N GLU A 247 18.24 4.21 9.31
CA GLU A 247 19.12 3.62 10.32
C GLU A 247 19.30 4.49 11.57
N SER A 248 19.30 5.82 11.42
CA SER A 248 19.38 6.78 12.53
C SER A 248 18.03 7.29 13.05
N HIS A 249 16.92 6.95 12.40
CA HIS A 249 15.61 7.59 12.63
C HIS A 249 14.49 6.65 13.07
N THR A 250 14.70 5.32 13.06
CA THR A 250 13.66 4.34 13.40
C THR A 250 14.11 3.31 14.41
N ASP A 251 13.22 2.94 15.34
CA ASP A 251 13.51 1.93 16.36
C ASP A 251 13.57 0.51 15.76
N LYS A 252 12.89 0.29 14.64
CA LYS A 252 12.76 -1.03 14.01
C LYS A 252 12.54 -0.91 12.51
N TYR A 253 13.47 -1.45 11.76
CA TYR A 253 13.41 -1.58 10.32
C TYR A 253 13.57 -3.05 9.92
N GLN A 254 12.67 -3.55 9.07
CA GLN A 254 12.69 -4.92 8.57
C GLN A 254 12.58 -4.90 7.04
N GLU A 255 13.29 -5.81 6.39
CA GLU A 255 13.21 -6.02 4.95
C GLU A 255 12.59 -7.36 4.61
N LEU A 256 11.83 -7.39 3.52
CA LEU A 256 11.31 -8.61 2.92
C LEU A 256 11.54 -8.59 1.42
N LEU A 257 12.25 -9.61 0.91
CA LEU A 257 12.35 -9.86 -0.52
C LEU A 257 11.35 -10.96 -0.94
N VAL A 258 10.45 -10.62 -1.87
CA VAL A 258 9.51 -11.56 -2.48
C VAL A 258 10.06 -12.03 -3.82
N ASN A 259 10.36 -13.31 -3.94
CA ASN A 259 11.07 -13.85 -5.09
C ASN A 259 10.16 -14.50 -6.15
N GLY A 260 10.66 -14.56 -7.39
CA GLY A 260 10.05 -15.21 -8.53
C GLY A 260 8.80 -14.47 -9.02
N ARG A 261 7.89 -15.21 -9.67
CA ARG A 261 6.65 -14.65 -10.25
C ARG A 261 5.77 -13.91 -9.24
N ALA A 262 5.85 -14.26 -7.95
CA ALA A 262 5.11 -13.57 -6.90
C ALA A 262 5.71 -12.21 -6.53
N GLY A 263 6.98 -11.98 -6.87
CA GLY A 263 7.69 -10.72 -6.65
C GLY A 263 7.39 -9.63 -7.68
N GLY A 264 6.83 -9.97 -8.85
CA GLY A 264 6.61 -8.97 -9.91
C GLY A 264 5.72 -7.80 -9.47
N HIS A 265 5.99 -6.60 -10.00
CA HIS A 265 5.48 -5.31 -9.51
C HIS A 265 3.97 -5.33 -9.22
N SER A 266 3.14 -5.60 -10.23
CA SER A 266 1.68 -5.67 -10.06
C SER A 266 1.17 -6.93 -9.32
N ARG A 267 2.02 -7.94 -9.10
CA ARG A 267 1.65 -9.23 -8.49
C ARG A 267 1.98 -9.30 -7.01
N ILE A 268 2.93 -8.50 -6.53
CA ILE A 268 3.45 -8.59 -5.16
C ILE A 268 2.37 -8.40 -4.11
N THR A 269 1.37 -7.54 -4.36
CA THR A 269 0.22 -7.33 -3.45
C THR A 269 -0.67 -8.57 -3.30
N ARG A 270 -0.51 -9.57 -4.17
CA ARG A 270 -1.22 -10.87 -4.13
C ARG A 270 -0.33 -12.01 -3.60
N SER A 271 0.92 -11.70 -3.23
CA SER A 271 1.87 -12.68 -2.69
C SER A 271 1.41 -13.20 -1.32
N GLN A 272 1.43 -14.52 -1.15
CA GLN A 272 1.18 -15.14 0.16
C GLN A 272 2.32 -14.84 1.14
N GLN A 273 3.55 -14.65 0.66
CA GLN A 273 4.69 -14.28 1.48
C GLN A 273 4.50 -12.86 2.04
N LEU A 274 4.14 -11.89 1.19
CA LEU A 274 3.77 -10.54 1.63
C LEU A 274 2.63 -10.58 2.63
N LYS A 275 1.53 -11.27 2.33
CA LYS A 275 0.36 -11.32 3.23
C LYS A 275 0.76 -11.85 4.62
N LYS A 276 1.54 -12.94 4.70
CA LYS A 276 1.99 -13.49 5.98
C LYS A 276 2.86 -12.50 6.76
N ALA A 277 3.81 -11.86 6.09
CA ALA A 277 4.67 -10.86 6.71
C ALA A 277 3.87 -9.64 7.19
N LEU A 278 2.91 -9.17 6.39
CA LEU A 278 2.02 -8.07 6.74
C LEU A 278 1.19 -8.38 7.99
N ILE A 279 0.59 -9.57 8.05
CA ILE A 279 -0.21 -10.00 9.22
C ILE A 279 0.66 -10.04 10.47
N HIS A 280 1.87 -10.59 10.36
CA HIS A 280 2.79 -10.67 11.49
C HIS A 280 3.22 -9.28 11.95
N PHE A 281 3.67 -8.43 11.02
CA PHE A 281 4.16 -7.10 11.33
C PHE A 281 3.07 -6.19 11.92
N LEU A 282 1.84 -6.25 11.41
CA LEU A 282 0.77 -5.36 11.86
C LEU A 282 0.03 -5.84 13.11
N TRP A 283 -0.26 -7.15 13.21
CA TRP A 283 -1.27 -7.68 14.14
C TRP A 283 -0.84 -8.93 14.92
N LYS A 284 0.45 -9.25 14.99
CA LYS A 284 0.99 -10.28 15.90
C LYS A 284 2.14 -9.70 16.71
#